data_AF-A0A8T4L078-F1
#
_entry.id   AF-A0A8T4L078-F1
#
_cell.length_a   1.000
_cell.length_b   1.000
_cell.length_c   1.000
_cell.angle_alpha   90.00
_cell.angle_beta   90.00
_cell.angle_gamma   90.00
#
_symmetry.space_group_name_H-M   'P 1'
#
loop_
_entity.id
_entity.type
_entity.pdbx_description
1 polymer ?
#
loop_
_entity_poly.entity_id
_entity_poly.type
_entity_poly.pdbx_seq_one_letter_code
_entity_poly.pdbx_strand_id
1 'polypeptide(L)' 'MAKKEDSCFKCGKLITKKGFTKDALKFCSPECIEKYEKDPKVCEFC' A
#
# COMPACT_ATOMS: atom_id res chain seq x y z
N MET A 1 22.24 0.88 -7.27
CA MET A 1 21.22 0.27 -6.39
C MET A 1 19.95 1.11 -6.51
N ALA A 2 19.00 0.73 -7.38
CA ALA A 2 17.77 1.50 -7.56
C ALA A 2 16.90 1.35 -6.30
N LYS A 3 16.73 2.44 -5.55
CA LYS A 3 15.73 2.52 -4.48
C LYS A 3 14.37 2.29 -5.14
N LYS A 4 13.75 1.13 -4.89
CA LYS A 4 12.33 0.95 -5.21
C LYS A 4 11.58 1.96 -4.35
N GLU A 5 11.14 3.05 -4.97
CA GLU A 5 10.24 4.00 -4.36
C GLU A 5 8.94 3.25 -4.11
N ASP A 6 8.65 2.99 -2.84
CA ASP A 6 7.45 2.29 -2.44
C ASP A 6 6.26 3.25 -2.61
N SER A 7 5.28 2.88 -3.42
CA SER A 7 4.07 3.68 -3.63
C SER A 7 2.90 3.05 -2.88
N CYS A 8 2.08 3.89 -2.25
CA CYS A 8 0.87 3.51 -1.56
C CYS A 8 -0.08 2.80 -2.52
N PHE A 9 -0.41 1.54 -2.27
CA PHE A 9 -1.29 0.76 -3.13
C PHE A 9 -2.71 1.36 -3.22
N LYS A 10 -3.22 1.90 -2.09
CA LYS A 10 -4.57 2.48 -2.04
C LYS A 10 -4.68 3.84 -2.73
N CYS A 11 -3.64 4.65 -2.64
CA CYS A 11 -3.71 6.09 -2.90
C CYS A 11 -2.69 6.58 -3.93
N GLY A 12 -1.78 5.72 -4.38
CA GLY A 12 -0.71 6.06 -5.32
C GLY A 12 0.37 6.99 -4.78
N LYS A 13 0.25 7.49 -3.54
CA LYS A 13 1.23 8.39 -2.93
C LYS A 13 2.57 7.71 -2.71
N LEU A 14 3.63 8.44 -3.01
CA LEU A 14 5.00 8.01 -2.76
C LEU A 14 5.26 7.89 -1.25
N ILE A 15 5.73 6.74 -0.81
CA ILE A 15 6.04 6.45 0.58
C ILE A 15 7.49 6.88 0.82
N THR A 16 7.65 8.06 1.42
CA THR A 16 8.95 8.67 1.69
C THR A 16 9.60 8.22 3.01
N LYS A 17 8.87 7.48 3.86
CA LYS A 17 9.32 6.91 5.15
C LYS A 17 9.14 5.38 5.16
N LYS A 18 9.43 4.69 6.28
CA LYS A 18 9.01 3.27 6.45
C LYS A 18 7.48 3.19 6.28
N GLY A 19 7.04 2.76 5.10
CA GLY A 19 5.63 2.51 4.82
C GLY A 19 5.11 1.33 5.62
N PHE A 20 3.79 1.26 5.74
CA PHE A 20 3.15 0.13 6.39
C PHE A 20 2.96 -0.97 5.36
N THR A 21 3.43 -2.18 5.65
CA THR A 21 3.29 -3.34 4.76
C THR A 21 2.21 -4.25 5.32
N LYS A 22 1.22 -4.60 4.50
CA LYS A 22 0.16 -5.55 4.85
C LYS A 22 -0.15 -6.42 3.64
N ASP A 23 -0.18 -7.74 3.82
CA ASP A 23 -0.44 -8.72 2.75
C ASP A 23 0.41 -8.49 1.48
N ALA A 24 1.72 -8.25 1.67
CA ALA A 24 2.68 -7.88 0.62
C ALA A 24 2.43 -6.55 -0.11
N LEU A 25 1.41 -5.78 0.28
CA LEU A 25 1.11 -4.44 -0.22
C LEU A 25 1.67 -3.36 0.71
N LYS A 26 2.11 -2.24 0.12
CA LYS A 26 2.64 -1.10 0.88
C LYS A 26 1.66 0.07 0.89
N PHE A 27 1.58 0.72 2.04
CA PHE A 27 0.66 1.83 2.31
C PHE A 27 1.42 3.00 2.95
N CYS A 28 1.04 4.23 2.60
CA CYS A 28 1.65 5.42 3.18
C CYS A 28 1.21 5.67 4.63
N SER A 29 0.03 5.14 5.02
CA SER A 29 -0.62 5.42 6.30
C SER A 29 -1.47 4.22 6.74
N PRO A 30 -1.68 4.01 8.05
CA PRO A 30 -2.57 2.97 8.57
C PRO A 30 -4.03 3.18 8.12
N GLU A 31 -4.48 4.42 7.92
CA GLU A 31 -5.82 4.69 7.37
C GLU A 31 -6.00 4.11 5.96
N CYS A 32 -4.93 4.08 5.15
CA CYS A 32 -4.98 3.47 3.82
C CYS A 32 -5.06 1.95 3.91
N ILE A 33 -4.50 1.37 4.98
CA ILE A 33 -4.64 -0.04 5.31
C ILE A 33 -6.08 -0.33 5.73
N GLU A 34 -6.64 0.42 6.68
CA GLU A 34 -8.01 0.21 7.14
C GLU A 34 -9.02 0.36 6.00
N LYS A 35 -8.83 1.33 5.10
CA LYS A 35 -9.65 1.49 3.89
C LYS A 35 -9.42 0.39 2.85
N TYR A 36 -8.29 -0.29 2.89
CA TYR A 36 -8.02 -1.46 2.05
C TYR A 36 -8.65 -2.73 2.66
N GLU A 37 -8.59 -2.90 3.98
CA GLU A 37 -9.24 -4.00 4.69
C GLU A 37 -10.77 -3.92 4.68
N LYS A 38 -11.33 -2.71 4.77
CA LYS A 38 -12.79 -2.47 4.68
C LYS A 38 -13.32 -2.57 3.26
N ASP A 39 -12.46 -2.28 2.28
CA ASP A 39 -12.79 -2.29 0.86
C ASP A 39 -11.74 -3.14 0.13
N PRO A 40 -11.68 -4.45 0.41
CA PRO A 40 -10.87 -5.37 -0.35
C PRO A 40 -11.61 -5.50 -1.67
N LYS A 41 -11.40 -4.54 -2.59
CA LYS A 41 -11.57 -4.82 -4.01
C LYS A 41 -10.56 -5.92 -4.28
N VAL A 42 -11.05 -7.15 -4.08
CA VAL A 42 -10.38 -8.39 -4.37
C VAL A 42 -9.74 -8.17 -5.73
N CYS A 43 -8.41 -8.25 -5.76
CA CYS A 43 -7.73 -8.43 -7.02
C CYS A 43 -8.23 -9.80 -7.51
N GLU A 44 -9.27 -9.81 -8.35
CA GLU A 44 -9.89 -11.04 -8.87
C GLU A 44 -8.92 -11.82 -9.77
N PHE A 45 -7.68 -11.34 -9.96
CA PHE A 45 -6.61 -12.05 -10.64
C PHE A 45 -5.25 -11.61 -10.08
N CYS A 46 -4.72 -12.35 -9.10
CA CYS A 46 -3.28 -12.55 -8.91
C CYS A 46 -3.00 -13.68 -7.90
#